data_AF-A0A7M2V9E5-F1
#
_entry.id   AF-A0A7M2V9E5-F1
#
_cell.length_a   1.000
_cell.length_b   1.000
_cell.length_c   1.000
_cell.angle_alpha   90.00
_cell.angle_beta   90.00
_cell.angle_gamma   90.00
#
_symmetry.space_group_name_H-M   'P 1'
#
loop_
_entity.id
_entity.type
_entity.pdbx_description
1 polymer ?
#
loop_
_entity_poly.entity_id
_entity_poly.type
_entity_poly.pdbx_seq_one_letter_code
_entity_poly.pdbx_strand_id
1 'polypeptide(L)'
;MEIVSGRALGGKTLTINSANAFIAYSARVDVSEMHFSDVLTGLKHFVNNAASEKGGSVSDNSFNKCNGDWYEWLIAIQSIVFFLNNNTNRLLIKMPNASSFDVISMYKEYLSGFIYDLREKLKVNDVNLITSNPDFSIIEIGEARAYYEEYLSGISFYNLDLSTLSKLDNLYKQFVNYAELDSIVSFLSVKTTFRPDRRLQLAHEGSLMKALYTHLQTRTWNINPRGVKYYAAATSIGPADKIGLKTVATHSITDVKSLPQSAVDELFKINSISDVNTCMTHILFS
;
A
#
# COMPACT_ATOMS: atom_id res chain seq x y z
N MET A 1 23.59 14.65 -0.39
CA MET A 1 22.21 14.53 -0.90
C MET A 1 21.34 15.52 -0.15
N GLU A 2 20.64 16.43 -0.85
CA GLU A 2 19.85 17.48 -0.18
C GLU A 2 18.53 16.88 0.36
N ILE A 3 18.28 16.99 1.67
CA ILE A 3 17.08 16.43 2.33
C ILE A 3 15.90 17.42 2.43
N VAL A 4 16.19 18.72 2.34
CA VAL A 4 15.20 19.81 2.28
C VAL A 4 15.63 20.81 1.21
N SER A 5 14.71 21.22 0.33
CA SER A 5 14.99 22.11 -0.80
C SER A 5 14.20 23.42 -0.71
N GLY A 6 14.78 24.49 -1.27
CA GLY A 6 14.23 25.86 -1.27
C GLY A 6 15.23 26.92 -0.80
N ARG A 7 14.97 28.20 -1.12
CA ARG A 7 15.77 29.34 -0.62
C ARG A 7 15.06 30.00 0.57
N ALA A 8 15.69 29.94 1.74
CA ALA A 8 15.26 30.67 2.93
C ALA A 8 15.61 32.15 2.80
N LEU A 9 14.78 32.91 2.09
CA LEU A 9 14.76 34.37 2.18
C LEU A 9 13.39 34.75 2.75
N GLY A 10 13.37 35.23 3.99
CA GLY A 10 12.18 35.81 4.65
C GLY A 10 11.14 34.81 5.16
N GLY A 11 11.53 33.74 5.87
CA GLY A 11 10.59 32.88 6.59
C GLY A 11 9.77 31.90 5.73
N LYS A 12 10.24 31.54 4.54
CA LYS A 12 9.54 30.61 3.64
C LYS A 12 9.66 29.16 4.07
N THR A 13 8.55 28.43 3.89
CA THR A 13 8.46 26.97 4.05
C THR A 13 9.35 26.25 3.04
N LEU A 14 10.18 25.33 3.53
CA LEU A 14 11.01 24.43 2.73
C LEU A 14 10.24 23.16 2.35
N THR A 15 10.66 22.52 1.26
CA THR A 15 10.08 21.26 0.78
C THR A 15 10.93 20.08 1.23
N ILE A 16 10.30 19.01 1.70
CA ILE A 16 10.99 17.76 2.06
C ILE A 16 11.31 16.99 0.79
N ASN A 17 12.58 16.59 0.61
CA ASN A 17 12.94 15.57 -0.37
C ASN A 17 12.76 14.18 0.30
N SER A 18 11.55 13.64 0.23
CA SER A 18 11.11 12.46 1.01
C SER A 18 12.07 11.26 0.94
N ALA A 19 12.44 10.83 -0.27
CA ALA A 19 13.35 9.71 -0.49
C ALA A 19 14.76 9.98 0.07
N ASN A 20 15.31 11.17 -0.18
CA ASN A 20 16.62 11.56 0.32
C ASN A 20 16.66 11.60 1.85
N ALA A 21 15.59 12.13 2.48
CA ALA A 21 15.46 12.16 3.94
C ALA A 21 15.39 10.75 4.52
N PHE A 22 14.59 9.87 3.91
CA PHE A 22 14.47 8.47 4.32
C PHE A 22 15.81 7.73 4.25
N ILE A 23 16.49 7.78 3.10
CA ILE A 23 17.80 7.11 2.90
C ILE A 23 18.84 7.66 3.88
N ALA A 24 18.96 8.99 3.98
CA ALA A 24 19.99 9.62 4.80
C ALA A 24 19.78 9.39 6.30
N TYR A 25 18.54 9.23 6.76
CA TYR A 25 18.23 8.89 8.14
C TYR A 25 18.43 7.39 8.40
N SER A 26 17.91 6.52 7.54
CA SER A 26 18.06 5.06 7.68
C SER A 26 19.51 4.61 7.67
N ALA A 27 20.41 5.34 6.99
CA ALA A 27 21.86 5.08 7.04
C ALA A 27 22.51 5.39 8.41
N ARG A 28 21.80 6.06 9.34
CA ARG A 28 22.32 6.49 10.65
C ARG A 28 21.74 5.69 11.82
N VAL A 29 20.72 4.88 11.56
CA VAL A 29 20.00 4.14 12.60
C VAL A 29 19.85 2.70 12.19
N ASP A 30 19.79 1.81 13.18
CA ASP A 30 19.41 0.44 12.93
C ASP A 30 17.88 0.32 12.95
N VAL A 31 17.26 0.36 11.77
CA VAL A 31 15.81 0.22 11.61
C VAL A 31 15.31 -1.12 12.16
N SER A 32 16.15 -2.15 12.19
CA SER A 32 15.74 -3.49 12.62
C SER A 32 15.48 -3.60 14.12
N GLU A 33 16.12 -2.73 14.90
CA GLU A 33 16.01 -2.68 16.36
C GLU A 33 15.02 -1.59 16.85
N MET A 34 14.38 -0.86 15.92
CA MET A 34 13.51 0.27 16.25
C MET A 34 12.03 -0.02 15.98
N HIS A 35 11.17 0.61 16.77
CA HIS A 35 9.77 0.74 16.39
C HIS A 35 9.60 1.71 15.23
N PHE A 36 8.72 1.39 14.28
CA PHE A 36 8.45 2.25 13.13
C PHE A 36 7.91 3.63 13.55
N SER A 37 7.12 3.72 14.63
CA SER A 37 6.73 4.99 15.24
C SER A 37 7.93 5.87 15.63
N ASP A 38 9.01 5.26 16.12
CA ASP A 38 10.20 5.96 16.57
C ASP A 38 11.07 6.36 15.39
N VAL A 39 11.15 5.53 14.36
CA VAL A 39 11.77 5.85 13.06
C VAL A 39 11.09 7.06 12.43
N LEU A 40 9.75 7.09 12.36
CA LEU A 40 8.99 8.19 11.78
C LEU A 40 9.16 9.50 12.59
N THR A 41 9.19 9.39 13.92
CA THR A 41 9.44 10.54 14.81
C THR A 41 10.86 11.07 14.62
N GLY A 42 11.85 10.18 14.57
CA GLY A 42 13.25 10.53 14.32
C GLY A 42 13.46 11.17 12.94
N LEU A 43 12.79 10.67 11.90
CA LEU A 43 12.76 11.30 10.57
C LEU A 43 12.21 12.73 10.62
N LYS A 44 11.12 12.96 11.36
CA LYS A 44 10.57 14.31 11.54
C LYS A 44 11.59 15.25 12.20
N HIS A 45 12.26 14.80 13.26
CA HIS A 45 13.30 15.58 13.93
C HIS A 45 14.50 15.84 13.01
N PHE A 46 14.95 14.83 12.28
CA PHE A 46 16.06 14.92 11.35
C PHE A 46 15.81 15.97 10.24
N VAL A 47 14.62 15.96 9.65
CA VAL A 47 14.22 16.95 8.64
C VAL A 47 14.08 18.36 9.24
N ASN A 48 13.50 18.49 10.44
CA ASN A 48 13.35 19.79 11.11
C ASN A 48 14.69 20.43 11.46
N ASN A 49 15.67 19.64 11.90
CA ASN A 49 17.01 20.14 12.18
C ASN A 49 17.66 20.69 10.90
N ALA A 50 17.59 19.94 9.82
CA ALA A 50 18.13 20.36 8.53
C ALA A 50 17.42 21.59 7.93
N ALA A 51 16.11 21.72 8.15
CA ALA A 51 15.36 22.92 7.77
C ALA A 51 15.81 24.14 8.58
N SER A 52 16.01 23.95 9.89
CA SER A 52 16.43 24.99 10.84
C SER A 52 17.86 25.48 10.55
N GLU A 53 18.79 24.56 10.22
CA GLU A 53 20.15 24.89 9.76
C GLU A 53 20.15 25.76 8.50
N LYS A 54 19.12 25.64 7.66
CA LYS A 54 18.89 26.50 6.49
C LYS A 54 18.09 27.77 6.79
N GLY A 55 17.72 28.03 8.04
CA GLY A 55 16.91 29.19 8.43
C GLY A 55 15.45 29.13 7.97
N GLY A 56 14.92 27.92 7.75
CA GLY A 56 13.54 27.68 7.30
C GLY A 56 12.78 26.71 8.20
N SER A 57 11.52 26.45 7.84
CA SER A 57 10.66 25.47 8.51
C SER A 57 9.92 24.63 7.47
N VAL A 58 9.31 23.52 7.88
CA VAL A 58 8.54 22.63 7.02
C VAL A 58 7.12 22.51 7.56
N SER A 59 6.13 22.49 6.67
CA SER A 59 4.73 22.41 7.07
C SER A 59 4.35 21.01 7.61
N ASP A 60 3.43 20.96 8.58
CA ASP A 60 2.89 19.68 9.06
C ASP A 60 2.17 18.88 7.95
N ASN A 61 1.59 19.55 6.94
CA ASN A 61 1.00 18.86 5.80
C ASN A 61 2.05 18.12 4.96
N SER A 62 3.25 18.70 4.79
CA SER A 62 4.38 18.03 4.14
C SER A 62 4.81 16.80 4.94
N PHE A 63 4.86 16.89 6.27
CA PHE A 63 5.13 15.73 7.13
C PHE A 63 4.03 14.68 7.09
N ASN A 64 2.75 15.07 7.07
CA ASN A 64 1.64 14.12 6.99
C ASN A 64 1.72 13.27 5.71
N LYS A 65 2.09 13.88 4.59
CA LYS A 65 2.35 13.15 3.34
C LYS A 65 3.58 12.24 3.47
N CYS A 66 4.73 12.79 3.85
CA CYS A 66 5.98 12.02 3.90
C CYS A 66 5.94 10.89 4.93
N ASN A 67 5.21 11.04 6.04
CA ASN A 67 4.99 9.96 7.00
C ASN A 67 4.25 8.77 6.39
N GLY A 68 3.36 9.00 5.42
CA GLY A 68 2.74 7.93 4.63
C GLY A 68 3.81 7.22 3.80
N ASP A 69 4.52 7.98 2.96
CA ASP A 69 5.58 7.46 2.08
C ASP A 69 6.63 6.63 2.87
N TRP A 70 7.13 7.17 3.99
CA TRP A 70 8.14 6.52 4.82
C TRP A 70 7.61 5.23 5.46
N TYR A 71 6.37 5.24 5.94
CA TYR A 71 5.76 4.05 6.54
C TYR A 71 5.51 2.96 5.50
N GLU A 72 5.08 3.34 4.30
CA GLU A 72 4.95 2.42 3.17
C GLU A 72 6.30 1.85 2.76
N TRP A 73 7.38 2.65 2.68
CA TRP A 73 8.71 2.13 2.36
C TRP A 73 9.26 1.18 3.41
N LEU A 74 9.05 1.44 4.72
CA LEU A 74 9.42 0.51 5.79
C LEU A 74 8.78 -0.87 5.58
N ILE A 75 7.49 -0.90 5.24
CA ILE A 75 6.76 -2.14 4.99
C ILE A 75 7.21 -2.78 3.68
N ALA A 76 7.38 -1.99 2.60
CA ALA A 76 7.77 -2.49 1.28
C ALA A 76 9.14 -3.17 1.33
N ILE A 77 10.15 -2.50 1.90
CA ILE A 77 11.52 -3.03 2.03
C ILE A 77 11.49 -4.34 2.81
N GLN A 78 10.85 -4.35 3.98
CA GLN A 78 10.83 -5.55 4.80
C GLN A 78 10.02 -6.70 4.17
N SER A 79 8.98 -6.39 3.39
CA SER A 79 8.20 -7.40 2.67
C SER A 79 9.02 -8.05 1.55
N ILE A 80 9.90 -7.29 0.88
CA ILE A 80 10.85 -7.86 -0.08
C ILE A 80 11.90 -8.72 0.62
N VAL A 81 12.47 -8.25 1.73
CA VAL A 81 13.41 -9.06 2.54
C VAL A 81 12.75 -10.37 2.99
N PHE A 82 11.48 -10.31 3.43
CA PHE A 82 10.70 -11.49 3.76
C PHE A 82 10.54 -12.42 2.55
N PHE A 83 10.17 -11.90 1.38
CA PHE A 83 10.06 -12.68 0.15
C PHE A 83 11.37 -13.38 -0.23
N LEU A 84 12.51 -12.69 -0.16
CA LEU A 84 13.81 -13.27 -0.52
C LEU A 84 14.23 -14.39 0.46
N ASN A 85 13.87 -14.25 1.74
CA ASN A 85 14.22 -15.23 2.78
C ASN A 85 13.23 -16.39 2.91
N ASN A 86 12.10 -16.34 2.19
CA ASN A 86 11.03 -17.34 2.32
C ASN A 86 10.59 -17.86 0.95
N ASN A 87 10.20 -19.14 0.90
CA ASN A 87 9.77 -19.77 -0.35
C ASN A 87 8.26 -19.54 -0.60
N THR A 88 7.85 -18.27 -0.69
CA THR A 88 6.48 -17.91 -1.09
C THR A 88 6.40 -17.58 -2.58
N ASN A 89 5.28 -17.90 -3.21
CA ASN A 89 4.95 -17.56 -4.59
C ASN A 89 4.10 -16.29 -4.68
N ARG A 90 4.13 -15.43 -3.64
CA ARG A 90 3.38 -14.18 -3.61
C ARG A 90 4.28 -12.99 -3.28
N LEU A 91 4.04 -11.87 -3.96
CA LEU A 91 4.71 -10.60 -3.71
C LEU A 91 3.72 -9.57 -3.19
N LEU A 92 4.15 -8.82 -2.17
CA LEU A 92 3.51 -7.56 -1.79
C LEU A 92 4.12 -6.44 -2.63
N ILE A 93 3.29 -5.78 -3.44
CA ILE A 93 3.72 -4.76 -4.39
C ILE A 93 3.13 -3.43 -3.97
N LYS A 94 3.99 -2.42 -3.79
CA LYS A 94 3.58 -1.05 -3.49
C LYS A 94 2.87 -0.44 -4.71
N MET A 95 1.71 0.16 -4.48
CA MET A 95 0.93 0.81 -5.51
C MET A 95 1.17 2.31 -5.52
N PRO A 96 1.18 2.94 -6.71
CA PRO A 96 1.12 4.39 -6.82
C PRO A 96 -0.31 4.91 -6.60
N ASN A 97 -0.45 6.23 -6.45
CA ASN A 97 -1.75 6.86 -6.30
C ASN A 97 -2.68 6.65 -7.52
N ALA A 98 -4.00 6.67 -7.28
CA ALA A 98 -5.01 6.49 -8.33
C ALA A 98 -4.94 7.57 -9.44
N SER A 99 -4.39 8.76 -9.14
CA SER A 99 -4.20 9.82 -10.13
C SER A 99 -3.14 9.52 -11.18
N SER A 100 -2.21 8.58 -10.91
CA SER A 100 -1.12 8.23 -11.82
C SER A 100 -1.21 6.81 -12.37
N PHE A 101 -2.08 5.97 -11.80
CA PHE A 101 -2.22 4.58 -12.20
C PHE A 101 -3.59 4.04 -11.77
N ASP A 102 -4.14 3.12 -12.53
CA ASP A 102 -5.35 2.39 -12.16
C ASP A 102 -5.00 0.94 -11.79
N VAL A 103 -5.23 0.54 -10.54
CA VAL A 103 -5.00 -0.85 -10.07
C VAL A 103 -5.70 -1.88 -10.95
N ILE A 104 -6.82 -1.52 -11.59
CA ILE A 104 -7.56 -2.42 -12.49
C ILE A 104 -6.74 -2.80 -13.73
N SER A 105 -5.81 -1.93 -14.17
CA SER A 105 -4.92 -2.22 -15.30
C SER A 105 -3.89 -3.34 -15.02
N MET A 106 -3.79 -3.80 -13.77
CA MET A 106 -2.97 -4.97 -13.44
C MET A 106 -3.60 -6.27 -13.93
N TYR A 107 -4.94 -6.33 -14.01
CA TYR A 107 -5.62 -7.47 -14.60
C TYR A 107 -5.36 -7.57 -16.10
N LYS A 108 -5.52 -8.76 -16.65
CA LYS A 108 -5.53 -8.98 -18.10
C LYS A 108 -6.51 -8.04 -18.79
N GLU A 109 -6.16 -7.61 -19.99
CA GLU A 109 -6.89 -6.61 -20.76
C GLU A 109 -8.39 -6.94 -20.88
N TYR A 110 -8.72 -8.22 -21.11
CA TYR A 110 -10.11 -8.66 -21.22
C TYR A 110 -10.91 -8.52 -19.90
N LEU A 111 -10.28 -8.65 -18.73
CA LEU A 111 -10.90 -8.41 -17.43
C LEU A 111 -11.02 -6.92 -17.15
N SER A 112 -9.92 -6.18 -17.31
CA SER A 112 -9.92 -4.73 -17.09
C SER A 112 -10.92 -4.02 -18.02
N GLY A 113 -11.09 -4.53 -19.24
CA GLY A 113 -12.08 -4.06 -20.21
C GLY A 113 -13.52 -4.12 -19.71
N PHE A 114 -13.88 -5.09 -18.85
CA PHE A 114 -15.22 -5.11 -18.25
C PHE A 114 -15.45 -3.95 -17.28
N ILE A 115 -14.42 -3.55 -16.53
CA ILE A 115 -14.51 -2.39 -15.62
C ILE A 115 -14.56 -1.10 -16.42
N TYR A 116 -13.78 -0.99 -17.51
CA TYR A 116 -13.83 0.19 -18.38
C TYR A 116 -15.19 0.31 -19.07
N ASP A 117 -15.75 -0.80 -19.57
CA ASP A 117 -17.12 -0.87 -20.09
C ASP A 117 -18.16 -0.43 -19.04
N LEU A 118 -18.02 -0.89 -17.79
CA LEU A 118 -18.87 -0.46 -16.68
C LEU A 118 -18.77 1.05 -16.44
N ARG A 119 -17.57 1.62 -16.40
CA ARG A 119 -17.36 3.07 -16.20
C ARG A 119 -18.05 3.90 -17.29
N GLU A 120 -17.91 3.52 -18.56
CA GLU A 120 -18.56 4.22 -19.66
C GLU A 120 -20.09 4.12 -19.59
N LYS A 121 -20.62 2.93 -19.27
CA LYS A 121 -22.07 2.74 -19.09
C LYS A 121 -22.63 3.57 -17.94
N LEU A 122 -21.93 3.65 -16.81
CA LEU A 122 -22.34 4.47 -15.68
C LEU A 122 -22.31 5.96 -16.04
N LYS A 123 -21.27 6.42 -16.75
CA LYS A 123 -21.12 7.81 -17.18
C LYS A 123 -22.26 8.26 -18.11
N VAL A 124 -22.69 7.41 -19.04
CA VAL A 124 -23.86 7.68 -19.89
C VAL A 124 -25.15 7.85 -19.07
N ASN A 125 -25.19 7.29 -17.85
CA ASN A 125 -26.32 7.40 -16.92
C ASN A 125 -26.07 8.41 -15.79
N ASP A 126 -25.13 9.35 -15.95
CA ASP A 126 -24.77 10.37 -14.97
C ASP A 126 -24.33 9.80 -13.60
N VAL A 127 -23.69 8.63 -13.64
CA VAL A 127 -23.08 7.99 -12.46
C VAL A 127 -21.58 7.84 -12.68
N ASN A 128 -20.79 8.24 -11.69
CA ASN A 128 -19.33 8.09 -11.74
C ASN A 128 -18.87 6.91 -10.88
N LEU A 129 -18.01 6.06 -11.43
CA LEU A 129 -17.30 5.03 -10.69
C LEU A 129 -15.88 5.52 -10.36
N ILE A 130 -15.74 6.14 -9.20
CA ILE A 130 -14.46 6.62 -8.68
C ILE A 130 -13.82 5.52 -7.85
N THR A 131 -12.62 5.08 -8.25
CA THR A 131 -11.83 4.05 -7.56
C THR A 131 -10.57 4.67 -6.97
N SER A 132 -10.14 4.14 -5.82
CA SER A 132 -8.80 4.37 -5.26
C SER A 132 -7.93 3.15 -5.45
N ASN A 133 -6.61 3.34 -5.41
CA ASN A 133 -5.67 2.23 -5.35
C ASN A 133 -5.38 1.94 -3.88
N PRO A 134 -5.51 0.68 -3.43
CA PRO A 134 -4.94 0.24 -2.16
C PRO A 134 -3.45 0.51 -2.11
N ASP A 135 -2.87 0.71 -0.92
CA ASP A 135 -1.45 1.06 -0.80
C ASP A 135 -0.55 -0.09 -1.29
N PHE A 136 -1.00 -1.34 -1.15
CA PHE A 136 -0.33 -2.54 -1.66
C PHE A 136 -1.30 -3.56 -2.29
N SER A 137 -0.79 -4.28 -3.29
CA SER A 137 -1.43 -5.47 -3.88
C SER A 137 -0.60 -6.71 -3.61
N ILE A 138 -1.24 -7.83 -3.28
CA ILE A 138 -0.60 -9.13 -3.10
C ILE A 138 -0.89 -9.99 -4.33
N ILE A 139 0.16 -10.33 -5.07
CA ILE A 139 0.05 -10.98 -6.38
C ILE A 139 0.78 -12.32 -6.37
N GLU A 140 0.12 -13.33 -6.93
CA GLU A 140 0.71 -14.63 -7.19
C GLU A 140 1.63 -14.58 -8.42
N ILE A 141 2.88 -14.95 -8.21
CA ILE A 141 3.94 -14.91 -9.23
C ILE A 141 4.30 -16.28 -9.78
N GLY A 142 3.83 -17.37 -9.15
CA GLY A 142 4.01 -18.74 -9.62
C GLY A 142 5.44 -19.05 -10.07
N GLU A 143 5.59 -19.54 -11.30
CA GLU A 143 6.88 -19.93 -11.89
C GLU A 143 7.85 -18.75 -12.08
N ALA A 144 7.37 -17.51 -12.09
CA ALA A 144 8.22 -16.31 -12.20
C ALA A 144 8.98 -15.99 -10.89
N ARG A 145 8.83 -16.81 -9.84
CA ARG A 145 9.52 -16.60 -8.55
C ARG A 145 11.03 -16.43 -8.69
N ALA A 146 11.70 -17.32 -9.42
CA ALA A 146 13.15 -17.25 -9.59
C ALA A 146 13.61 -15.94 -10.25
N TYR A 147 12.86 -15.47 -11.25
CA TYR A 147 13.11 -14.17 -11.88
C TYR A 147 12.98 -13.02 -10.87
N TYR A 148 11.92 -13.02 -10.05
CA TYR A 148 11.72 -11.94 -9.07
C TYR A 148 12.68 -12.01 -7.89
N GLU A 149 13.16 -13.19 -7.51
CA GLU A 149 14.22 -13.35 -6.51
C GLU A 149 15.53 -12.70 -6.98
N GLU A 150 15.95 -12.98 -8.21
CA GLU A 150 17.10 -12.33 -8.83
C GLU A 150 16.86 -10.83 -9.02
N TYR A 151 15.69 -10.46 -9.57
CA TYR A 151 15.34 -9.07 -9.82
C TYR A 151 15.33 -8.26 -8.54
N LEU A 152 14.86 -8.78 -7.41
CA LEU A 152 14.77 -8.04 -6.15
C LEU A 152 15.97 -8.24 -5.23
N SER A 153 16.97 -9.01 -5.66
CA SER A 153 18.19 -9.26 -4.90
C SER A 153 18.88 -7.97 -4.45
N GLY A 154 19.43 -8.01 -3.24
CA GLY A 154 20.16 -6.88 -2.65
C GLY A 154 19.30 -5.82 -1.94
N ILE A 155 17.96 -5.84 -2.11
CA ILE A 155 17.07 -4.93 -1.38
C ILE A 155 17.10 -5.26 0.12
N SER A 156 17.53 -4.30 0.93
CA SER A 156 17.59 -4.38 2.41
C SER A 156 17.69 -2.99 3.02
N PHE A 157 17.52 -2.87 4.34
CA PHE A 157 17.73 -1.60 5.06
C PHE A 157 19.18 -1.13 5.09
N TYR A 158 20.15 -2.04 4.94
CA TYR A 158 21.59 -1.72 5.05
C TYR A 158 22.17 -1.09 3.78
N ASN A 159 21.57 -1.38 2.61
CA ASN A 159 22.05 -0.93 1.31
C ASN A 159 20.99 -0.07 0.60
N LEU A 160 20.43 0.91 1.29
CA LEU A 160 19.41 1.79 0.72
C LEU A 160 20.02 2.92 -0.10
N ASP A 161 19.54 3.05 -1.33
CA ASP A 161 19.83 4.16 -2.22
C ASP A 161 18.56 4.58 -2.99
N LEU A 162 18.69 5.61 -3.83
CA LEU A 162 17.57 6.10 -4.63
C LEU A 162 17.10 5.08 -5.67
N SER A 163 18.02 4.23 -6.16
CA SER A 163 17.65 3.18 -7.12
C SER A 163 16.76 2.13 -6.48
N THR A 164 17.01 1.79 -5.21
CA THR A 164 16.21 0.85 -4.40
C THR A 164 14.79 1.37 -4.19
N LEU A 165 14.63 2.61 -3.72
CA LEU A 165 13.29 3.19 -3.54
C LEU A 165 12.55 3.33 -4.87
N SER A 166 13.24 3.79 -5.92
CA SER A 166 12.67 3.87 -7.26
C SER A 166 12.21 2.50 -7.76
N LYS A 167 12.99 1.44 -7.51
CA LYS A 167 12.64 0.07 -7.88
C LYS A 167 11.39 -0.43 -7.15
N LEU A 168 11.26 -0.14 -5.85
CA LEU A 168 10.06 -0.46 -5.07
C LEU A 168 8.83 0.30 -5.58
N ASP A 169 8.96 1.61 -5.80
CA ASP A 169 7.86 2.47 -6.27
C ASP A 169 7.44 2.15 -7.71
N ASN A 170 8.29 1.51 -8.52
CA ASN A 170 8.02 1.15 -9.91
C ASN A 170 7.77 -0.34 -10.14
N LEU A 171 7.86 -1.19 -9.10
CA LEU A 171 7.69 -2.64 -9.22
C LEU A 171 6.33 -3.01 -9.83
N TYR A 172 5.27 -2.25 -9.50
CA TYR A 172 3.93 -2.44 -10.04
C TYR A 172 3.87 -2.45 -11.58
N LYS A 173 4.81 -1.79 -12.26
CA LYS A 173 4.87 -1.74 -13.73
C LYS A 173 5.11 -3.11 -14.36
N GLN A 174 5.76 -4.03 -13.64
CA GLN A 174 5.96 -5.42 -14.10
C GLN A 174 4.65 -6.23 -14.13
N PHE A 175 3.60 -5.72 -13.50
CA PHE A 175 2.33 -6.42 -13.30
C PHE A 175 1.16 -5.76 -14.03
N VAL A 176 1.42 -4.87 -15.00
CA VAL A 176 0.39 -4.33 -15.89
C VAL A 176 -0.01 -5.41 -16.91
N ASN A 177 -1.31 -5.61 -17.13
CA ASN A 177 -1.84 -6.66 -18.01
C ASN A 177 -1.31 -8.07 -17.66
N TYR A 178 -1.16 -8.33 -16.36
CA TYR A 178 -0.54 -9.55 -15.84
C TYR A 178 -1.56 -10.52 -15.26
N ALA A 179 -2.39 -10.04 -14.33
CA ALA A 179 -3.16 -10.88 -13.43
C ALA A 179 -4.42 -11.47 -14.08
N GLU A 180 -4.60 -12.77 -13.93
CA GLU A 180 -5.93 -13.37 -14.02
C GLU A 180 -6.75 -13.01 -12.78
N LEU A 181 -8.05 -13.31 -12.78
CA LEU A 181 -8.96 -12.89 -11.70
C LEU A 181 -8.45 -13.28 -10.30
N ASP A 182 -7.95 -14.51 -10.15
CA ASP A 182 -7.48 -15.04 -8.87
C ASP A 182 -5.98 -14.80 -8.61
N SER A 183 -5.25 -14.20 -9.56
CA SER A 183 -3.82 -13.89 -9.38
C SER A 183 -3.60 -12.75 -8.40
N ILE A 184 -4.56 -11.82 -8.27
CA ILE A 184 -4.55 -10.82 -7.20
C ILE A 184 -5.28 -11.42 -6.00
N VAL A 185 -4.51 -11.87 -5.02
CA VAL A 185 -5.02 -12.62 -3.87
C VAL A 185 -5.68 -11.70 -2.86
N SER A 186 -5.06 -10.54 -2.62
CA SER A 186 -5.54 -9.58 -1.64
C SER A 186 -4.92 -8.21 -1.79
N PHE A 187 -5.46 -7.25 -1.05
CA PHE A 187 -4.93 -5.89 -0.92
C PHE A 187 -4.60 -5.60 0.54
N LEU A 188 -3.61 -4.72 0.76
CA LEU A 188 -3.26 -4.22 2.08
C LEU A 188 -3.13 -2.69 1.99
N SER A 189 -3.96 -1.98 2.76
CA SER A 189 -3.84 -0.53 2.90
C SER A 189 -3.37 -0.16 4.30
N VAL A 190 -2.44 0.77 4.38
CA VAL A 190 -1.71 1.10 5.59
C VAL A 190 -1.88 2.58 5.95
N LYS A 191 -2.00 2.86 7.24
CA LYS A 191 -2.00 4.23 7.75
C LYS A 191 -1.16 4.26 9.00
N THR A 192 -0.39 5.33 9.22
CA THR A 192 0.42 5.47 10.44
C THR A 192 -0.43 5.31 11.71
N THR A 193 -1.60 5.93 11.72
CA THR A 193 -2.63 5.78 12.76
C THR A 193 -4.02 5.82 12.14
N PHE A 194 -4.99 5.14 12.76
CA PHE A 194 -6.39 5.26 12.38
C PHE A 194 -7.06 6.47 13.04
N ARG A 195 -7.77 7.23 12.23
CA ARG A 195 -8.64 8.36 12.61
C ARG A 195 -10.03 8.09 12.02
N PRO A 196 -11.12 8.73 12.51
CA PRO A 196 -12.46 8.50 11.99
C PRO A 196 -12.56 8.58 10.45
N ASP A 197 -11.94 9.60 9.86
CA ASP A 197 -11.85 9.80 8.40
C ASP A 197 -11.12 8.65 7.69
N ARG A 198 -9.96 8.24 8.21
CA ARG A 198 -9.16 7.14 7.63
C ARG A 198 -9.87 5.79 7.73
N ARG A 199 -10.63 5.55 8.80
CA ARG A 199 -11.42 4.33 8.95
C ARG A 199 -12.51 4.22 7.90
N LEU A 200 -13.22 5.32 7.66
CA LEU A 200 -14.24 5.39 6.62
C LEU A 200 -13.63 5.16 5.23
N GLN A 201 -12.47 5.78 4.94
CA GLN A 201 -11.77 5.58 3.67
C GLN A 201 -11.43 4.11 3.41
N LEU A 202 -10.83 3.42 4.38
CA LEU A 202 -10.43 2.01 4.24
C LEU A 202 -11.65 1.08 4.11
N ALA A 203 -12.72 1.30 4.88
CA ALA A 203 -13.94 0.51 4.76
C ALA A 203 -14.63 0.71 3.41
N HIS A 204 -14.64 1.94 2.89
CA HIS A 204 -15.18 2.23 1.56
C HIS A 204 -14.32 1.59 0.46
N GLU A 205 -12.99 1.75 0.51
CA GLU A 205 -12.06 1.15 -0.45
C GLU A 205 -12.18 -0.38 -0.47
N GLY A 206 -12.16 -1.04 0.69
CA GLY A 206 -12.31 -2.50 0.77
C GLY A 206 -13.65 -3.00 0.24
N SER A 207 -14.74 -2.30 0.54
CA SER A 207 -16.07 -2.62 -0.01
C SER A 207 -16.10 -2.49 -1.54
N LEU A 208 -15.47 -1.44 -2.07
CA LEU A 208 -15.41 -1.18 -3.50
C LEU A 208 -14.56 -2.22 -4.23
N MET A 209 -13.38 -2.56 -3.72
CA MET A 209 -12.52 -3.59 -4.33
C MET A 209 -13.21 -4.95 -4.41
N LYS A 210 -13.95 -5.33 -3.36
CA LYS A 210 -14.74 -6.56 -3.37
C LYS A 210 -15.93 -6.50 -4.33
N ALA A 211 -16.61 -5.35 -4.41
CA ALA A 211 -17.69 -5.17 -5.38
C ALA A 211 -17.19 -5.26 -6.84
N LEU A 212 -16.01 -4.68 -7.14
CA LEU A 212 -15.38 -4.79 -8.46
C LEU A 212 -14.95 -6.23 -8.77
N TYR A 213 -14.42 -6.95 -7.78
CA TYR A 213 -14.11 -8.37 -7.92
C TYR A 213 -15.38 -9.19 -8.22
N THR A 214 -16.47 -8.98 -7.47
CA THR A 214 -17.77 -9.63 -7.72
C THR A 214 -18.34 -9.27 -9.10
N HIS A 215 -18.14 -8.04 -9.56
CA HIS A 215 -18.48 -7.65 -10.93
C HIS A 215 -17.71 -8.49 -11.96
N LEU A 216 -16.39 -8.60 -11.82
CA LEU A 216 -15.56 -9.42 -12.71
C LEU A 216 -15.95 -10.90 -12.68
N GLN A 217 -16.18 -11.46 -11.49
CA GLN A 217 -16.69 -12.82 -11.31
C GLN A 217 -17.98 -13.04 -12.10
N THR A 218 -18.93 -12.11 -12.00
CA THR A 218 -20.23 -12.19 -12.68
C THR A 218 -20.06 -12.16 -14.20
N ARG A 219 -19.18 -11.28 -14.71
CA ARG A 219 -18.93 -11.13 -16.15
C ARG A 219 -18.21 -12.33 -16.76
N THR A 220 -17.35 -12.98 -15.98
CA THR A 220 -16.59 -14.18 -16.39
C THR A 220 -17.33 -15.49 -16.12
N TRP A 221 -18.49 -15.44 -15.46
CA TRP A 221 -19.25 -16.61 -15.02
C TRP A 221 -18.40 -17.59 -14.18
N ASN A 222 -17.52 -17.07 -13.33
CA ASN A 222 -16.72 -17.90 -12.43
C ASN A 222 -17.58 -18.33 -11.22
N ILE A 223 -17.96 -19.62 -11.20
CA ILE A 223 -18.97 -20.17 -10.27
C ILE A 223 -18.43 -20.30 -8.84
N ASN A 224 -17.11 -20.47 -8.67
CA ASN A 224 -16.51 -20.64 -7.34
C ASN A 224 -15.11 -20.02 -7.30
N PRO A 225 -15.00 -18.69 -7.41
CA PRO A 225 -13.70 -18.03 -7.41
C PRO A 225 -13.13 -18.02 -5.98
N ARG A 226 -11.83 -17.76 -5.88
CA ARG A 226 -11.16 -17.71 -4.57
C ARG A 226 -11.67 -16.58 -3.68
N GLY A 227 -12.15 -15.49 -4.29
CA GLY A 227 -12.43 -14.23 -3.62
C GLY A 227 -11.17 -13.39 -3.45
N VAL A 228 -11.36 -12.10 -3.15
CA VAL A 228 -10.27 -11.19 -2.81
C VAL A 228 -10.40 -10.75 -1.35
N LYS A 229 -9.27 -10.74 -0.63
CA LYS A 229 -9.20 -10.20 0.74
C LYS A 229 -8.74 -8.75 0.73
N TYR A 230 -9.18 -7.99 1.71
CA TYR A 230 -8.75 -6.62 1.92
C TYR A 230 -8.35 -6.44 3.38
N TYR A 231 -7.10 -6.07 3.60
CA TYR A 231 -6.49 -5.92 4.91
C TYR A 231 -6.16 -4.47 5.21
N ALA A 232 -6.13 -4.13 6.50
CA ALA A 232 -5.67 -2.82 6.96
C ALA A 232 -4.52 -2.95 7.97
N ALA A 233 -3.56 -2.03 7.96
CA ALA A 233 -2.52 -2.00 8.98
C ALA A 233 -2.18 -0.59 9.50
N ALA A 234 -1.74 -0.54 10.76
CA ALA A 234 -1.26 0.68 11.41
C ALA A 234 -0.25 0.39 12.52
N THR A 235 0.49 1.41 12.96
CA THR A 235 1.45 1.27 14.07
C THR A 235 0.77 0.93 15.41
N SER A 236 -0.51 1.29 15.55
CA SER A 236 -1.34 0.97 16.71
C SER A 236 -2.79 0.79 16.28
N ILE A 237 -3.51 -0.10 16.95
CA ILE A 237 -4.90 -0.46 16.66
C ILE A 237 -5.67 -0.59 17.97
N GLY A 238 -6.78 0.14 18.09
CA GLY A 238 -7.70 0.07 19.21
C GLY A 238 -8.97 -0.74 18.91
N PRO A 239 -9.80 -1.04 19.94
CA PRO A 239 -11.09 -1.70 19.76
C PRO A 239 -12.05 -0.95 18.82
N ALA A 240 -12.07 0.38 18.90
CA ALA A 240 -12.91 1.23 18.05
C ALA A 240 -12.53 1.16 16.56
N ASP A 241 -11.27 0.84 16.26
CA ASP A 241 -10.82 0.65 14.88
C ASP A 241 -11.33 -0.68 14.34
N LYS A 242 -11.27 -1.74 15.15
CA LYS A 242 -11.81 -3.06 14.79
C LYS A 242 -13.31 -2.99 14.48
N ILE A 243 -14.08 -2.28 15.29
CA ILE A 243 -15.53 -2.11 15.08
C ILE A 243 -15.81 -1.38 13.76
N GLY A 244 -15.11 -0.27 13.50
CA GLY A 244 -15.37 0.55 12.32
C GLY A 244 -14.92 -0.11 11.01
N LEU A 245 -13.80 -0.84 11.04
CA LEU A 245 -13.19 -1.43 9.83
C LEU A 245 -13.78 -2.80 9.49
N LYS A 246 -14.20 -3.60 10.48
CA LYS A 246 -14.87 -4.89 10.23
C LYS A 246 -16.37 -4.77 9.90
N THR A 247 -16.79 -3.63 9.37
CA THR A 247 -18.17 -3.46 8.86
C THR A 247 -18.43 -4.37 7.66
N VAL A 248 -19.69 -4.51 7.25
CA VAL A 248 -20.08 -5.31 6.08
C VAL A 248 -19.64 -4.63 4.79
N ALA A 249 -19.19 -5.41 3.79
CA ALA A 249 -19.00 -4.90 2.44
C ALA A 249 -20.37 -4.57 1.83
N THR A 250 -20.55 -3.35 1.31
CA THR A 250 -21.88 -2.83 0.96
C THR A 250 -22.66 -3.73 -0.01
N HIS A 251 -22.00 -4.35 -0.98
CA HIS A 251 -22.65 -5.24 -1.95
C HIS A 251 -23.22 -6.53 -1.32
N SER A 252 -22.66 -7.00 -0.20
CA SER A 252 -23.13 -8.19 0.52
C SER A 252 -24.43 -7.95 1.29
N ILE A 253 -24.87 -6.70 1.45
CA ILE A 253 -26.18 -6.39 2.06
C ILE A 253 -27.32 -6.79 1.11
N THR A 254 -27.10 -6.65 -0.19
CA THR A 254 -28.12 -6.85 -1.22
C THR A 254 -28.15 -8.24 -1.83
N ASP A 255 -27.14 -9.07 -1.55
CA ASP A 255 -27.03 -10.43 -2.08
C ASP A 255 -27.11 -11.48 -0.95
N VAL A 256 -28.17 -12.29 -0.97
CA VAL A 256 -28.38 -13.40 -0.03
C VAL A 256 -27.75 -14.71 -0.50
N LYS A 257 -27.28 -14.77 -1.76
CA LYS A 257 -26.73 -15.99 -2.36
C LYS A 257 -25.29 -16.26 -1.93
N SER A 258 -24.55 -15.23 -1.55
CA SER A 258 -23.19 -15.32 -1.05
C SER A 258 -23.11 -15.13 0.47
N LEU A 259 -22.02 -15.62 1.08
CA LEU A 259 -21.76 -15.37 2.49
C LEU A 259 -21.45 -13.89 2.73
N PRO A 260 -21.94 -13.29 3.84
CA PRO A 260 -21.61 -11.91 4.17
C PRO A 260 -20.09 -11.69 4.25
N GLN A 261 -19.60 -10.67 3.54
CA GLN A 261 -18.20 -10.31 3.54
C GLN A 261 -17.97 -9.06 4.39
N SER A 262 -16.87 -9.01 5.13
CA SER A 262 -16.44 -7.76 5.78
C SER A 262 -15.80 -6.83 4.74
N ALA A 263 -15.89 -5.52 4.91
CA ALA A 263 -15.17 -4.55 4.11
C ALA A 263 -13.65 -4.70 4.28
N VAL A 264 -13.20 -4.89 5.53
CA VAL A 264 -11.82 -5.19 5.89
C VAL A 264 -11.78 -6.51 6.65
N ASP A 265 -11.20 -7.55 6.04
CA ASP A 265 -11.20 -8.91 6.59
C ASP A 265 -10.44 -8.97 7.93
N GLU A 266 -9.23 -8.41 7.96
CA GLU A 266 -8.35 -8.41 9.12
C GLU A 266 -7.55 -7.11 9.25
N LEU A 267 -7.14 -6.83 10.49
CA LEU A 267 -6.32 -5.68 10.81
C LEU A 267 -5.01 -6.11 11.47
N PHE A 268 -3.90 -5.52 11.04
CA PHE A 268 -2.56 -5.83 11.53
C PHE A 268 -1.91 -4.64 12.21
N LYS A 269 -1.45 -4.82 13.45
CA LYS A 269 -0.55 -3.85 14.07
C LYS A 269 0.84 -4.07 13.49
N ILE A 270 1.38 -3.06 12.81
CA ILE A 270 2.73 -3.10 12.22
C ILE A 270 3.54 -1.92 12.77
N ASN A 271 4.36 -2.17 13.78
CA ASN A 271 5.23 -1.15 14.37
C ASN A 271 6.69 -1.60 14.44
N SER A 272 7.07 -2.68 13.77
CA SER A 272 8.43 -3.23 13.77
C SER A 272 8.63 -4.18 12.58
N ILE A 273 9.88 -4.55 12.31
CA ILE A 273 10.20 -5.61 11.34
C ILE A 273 9.53 -6.94 11.71
N SER A 274 9.53 -7.30 13.00
CA SER A 274 8.87 -8.53 13.47
C SER A 274 7.38 -8.52 13.13
N ASP A 275 6.70 -7.39 13.31
CA ASP A 275 5.27 -7.28 13.00
C ASP A 275 5.00 -7.42 11.49
N VAL A 276 5.89 -6.87 10.63
CA VAL A 276 5.80 -7.10 9.18
C VAL A 276 5.93 -8.59 8.87
N ASN A 277 6.92 -9.27 9.46
CA ASN A 277 7.13 -10.70 9.21
C ASN A 277 5.93 -11.55 9.68
N THR A 278 5.33 -11.23 10.83
CA THR A 278 4.10 -11.89 11.31
C THR A 278 2.94 -11.66 10.35
N CYS A 279 2.75 -10.42 9.90
CA CYS A 279 1.73 -10.07 8.91
C CYS A 279 1.94 -10.82 7.59
N MET A 280 3.16 -10.80 7.04
CA MET A 280 3.50 -11.47 5.78
C MET A 280 3.36 -12.99 5.87
N THR A 281 3.73 -13.59 7.00
CA THR A 281 3.52 -15.02 7.25
C THR A 281 2.04 -15.39 7.15
N HIS A 282 1.16 -14.54 7.68
CA HIS A 282 -0.29 -14.77 7.63
C HIS A 282 -0.88 -14.55 6.23
N ILE A 283 -0.52 -13.45 5.55
CA ILE A 283 -1.20 -13.06 4.30
C ILE A 283 -0.58 -13.67 3.03
N LEU A 284 0.70 -14.05 3.06
CA LEU A 284 1.37 -14.63 1.88
C LEU A 284 1.29 -16.16 1.81
N PHE A 285 0.97 -16.84 2.92
CA PHE A 285 0.82 -18.30 2.98
C PHE A 285 -0.62 -18.79 3.20
N SER A 286 -1.59 -17.87 3.30
CA SER A 286 -3.03 -18.19 3.39
C SER A 286 -3.69 -18.57 2.07
#